data_AF-A0A6G6GMF5-F1
#
_entry.id   AF-A0A6G6GMF5-F1
#
_cell.length_a   1.000
_cell.length_b   1.000
_cell.length_c   1.000
_cell.angle_alpha   90.00
_cell.angle_beta   90.00
_cell.angle_gamma   90.00
#
_symmetry.space_group_name_H-M   'P 1'
#
loop_
_entity.id
_entity.type
_entity.pdbx_description
1 polymer ?
#
loop_
_entity_poly.entity_id
_entity_poly.type
_entity_poly.pdbx_seq_one_letter_code
_entity_poly.pdbx_strand_id
1 'polypeptide(L)'
;MTSQNTFFTKKIQEIQCKPSGKILQSSDTIFKLGSEDDLYDLHPFFESLQTELQSNEPFGSHLAFPCVQLDIHGKEAICDVTIKKERDFLAILLFDYSQHYEHLHEAALEKKSALLLEQEFDLKREHLEEKKAYLEFMKQRIDNKMILEIEQIIKNIHAIKLAQLTPEQQSILEEIEKSVGTFHLKAIQIRNELDFNFDS
;
A
#
# COMPACT_ATOMS: atom_id res chain seq x y z
N MET A 1 -16.22 33.43 35.39
CA MET A 1 -16.58 33.07 34.00
C MET A 1 -15.42 33.45 33.08
N THR A 2 -14.27 32.76 33.17
CA THR A 2 -13.01 33.30 32.62
C THR A 2 -12.02 32.19 32.24
N SER A 3 -12.50 31.09 31.65
CA SER A 3 -11.62 29.98 31.23
C SER A 3 -11.96 29.33 29.88
N GLN A 4 -13.05 29.73 29.22
CA GLN A 4 -13.42 29.20 27.89
C GLN A 4 -12.88 30.03 26.71
N ASN A 5 -12.68 31.34 26.88
CA ASN A 5 -12.20 32.22 25.79
C ASN A 5 -10.71 32.02 25.42
N THR A 6 -9.92 31.41 26.29
CA THR A 6 -8.49 31.15 26.06
C THR A 6 -8.20 29.86 25.27
N PHE A 7 -9.20 29.00 25.09
CA PHE A 7 -9.04 27.72 24.38
C PHE A 7 -9.23 27.88 22.86
N PHE A 8 -10.18 28.73 22.44
CA PHE A 8 -10.41 29.05 21.03
C PHE A 8 -9.30 29.90 20.41
N THR A 9 -8.71 30.80 21.19
CA THR A 9 -7.63 31.72 20.73
C THR A 9 -6.33 31.01 20.39
N LYS A 10 -6.12 29.76 20.83
CA LYS A 10 -4.90 28.98 20.51
C LYS A 10 -5.00 28.16 19.22
N LYS A 11 -6.22 27.96 18.69
CA LYS A 11 -6.47 27.16 17.48
C LYS A 11 -6.69 28.00 16.23
N ILE A 12 -6.64 29.32 16.36
CA ILE A 12 -6.90 30.24 15.26
C ILE A 12 -5.69 31.16 15.15
N GLN A 13 -5.13 31.28 13.95
CA GLN A 13 -4.15 32.30 13.62
C GLN A 13 -4.70 33.25 12.58
N GLU A 14 -4.57 34.54 12.87
CA GLU A 14 -4.88 35.60 11.93
C GLU A 14 -3.56 36.12 11.36
N ILE A 15 -3.51 36.29 10.03
CA ILE A 15 -2.39 36.87 9.31
C ILE A 15 -2.96 37.97 8.42
N GLN A 16 -2.38 39.15 8.53
CA GLN A 16 -2.62 40.24 7.61
C GLN A 16 -1.36 40.44 6.77
N CYS A 17 -1.49 40.41 5.46
CA CYS A 17 -0.39 40.65 4.54
C CYS A 17 -0.82 41.56 3.39
N LYS A 18 0.15 42.15 2.70
CA LYS A 18 -0.13 42.87 1.45
C LYS A 18 -0.41 41.86 0.34
N PRO A 19 -1.14 42.27 -0.72
CA PRO A 19 -1.23 41.46 -1.94
C PRO A 19 0.14 41.11 -2.54
N SER A 20 1.19 41.88 -2.23
CA SER A 20 2.56 41.59 -2.64
C SER A 20 3.24 40.45 -1.87
N GLY A 21 2.60 39.86 -0.85
CA GLY A 21 3.16 38.76 -0.05
C GLY A 21 3.70 39.17 1.31
N LYS A 22 4.23 40.40 1.44
CA LYS A 22 4.78 40.92 2.71
C LYS A 22 3.77 40.88 3.87
N ILE A 23 4.14 40.17 4.93
CA ILE A 23 3.33 40.08 6.16
C ILE A 23 3.39 41.41 6.93
N LEU A 24 2.21 41.88 7.33
CA LEU A 24 2.02 43.11 8.11
C LEU A 24 1.87 42.80 9.59
N GLN A 25 1.06 41.80 9.91
CA GLN A 25 0.76 41.40 11.27
C GLN A 25 0.37 39.92 11.32
N SER A 26 0.76 39.23 12.38
CA SER A 26 0.20 37.93 12.71
C SER A 26 -0.07 37.81 14.21
N SER A 27 -1.03 36.96 14.58
CA SER A 27 -1.29 36.61 15.97
C SER A 27 -0.31 35.56 16.52
N ASP A 28 0.53 34.95 15.67
CA ASP A 28 1.57 33.97 16.02
C ASP A 28 1.13 32.79 16.88
N THR A 29 -0.14 32.39 16.76
CA THR A 29 -0.77 31.38 17.60
C THR A 29 -0.48 29.94 17.13
N ILE A 30 -0.40 29.70 15.81
CA ILE A 30 -0.08 28.38 15.23
C ILE A 30 1.37 28.36 14.74
N PHE A 31 1.76 29.28 13.88
CA PHE A 31 3.11 29.50 13.34
C PHE A 31 3.63 30.84 13.80
N LYS A 32 4.94 30.93 14.08
CA LYS A 32 5.58 32.23 14.38
C LYS A 32 6.02 32.85 13.07
N LEU A 33 5.47 34.02 12.74
CA LEU A 33 5.75 34.73 11.49
C LEU A 33 6.36 36.10 11.79
N GLY A 34 7.46 36.41 11.12
CA GLY A 34 8.10 37.72 11.15
C GLY A 34 7.47 38.71 10.17
N SER A 35 7.62 40.00 10.45
CA SER A 35 7.21 41.08 9.53
C SER A 35 8.07 41.19 8.26
N GLU A 36 9.17 40.45 8.20
CA GLU A 36 10.03 40.34 7.01
C GLU A 36 9.80 39.05 6.23
N ASP A 37 8.91 38.17 6.70
CA ASP A 37 8.54 36.97 5.98
C ASP A 37 7.57 37.30 4.83
N ASP A 38 7.76 36.62 3.70
CA ASP A 38 6.87 36.70 2.55
C ASP A 38 5.91 35.51 2.53
N LEU A 39 4.61 35.77 2.43
CA LEU A 39 3.58 34.73 2.42
C LEU A 39 3.84 33.67 1.34
N TYR A 40 4.29 34.08 0.16
CA TYR A 40 4.48 33.19 -0.98
C TYR A 40 5.71 32.30 -0.82
N ASP A 41 6.72 32.76 -0.08
CA ASP A 41 7.91 31.98 0.23
C ASP A 41 7.72 31.05 1.46
N LEU A 42 6.70 31.31 2.28
CA LEU A 42 6.43 30.51 3.49
C LEU A 42 5.97 29.09 3.19
N HIS A 43 5.15 28.89 2.15
CA HIS A 43 4.63 27.56 1.80
C HIS A 43 4.21 27.48 0.34
N PRO A 44 4.47 26.36 -0.37
CA PRO A 44 4.05 26.15 -1.77
C PRO A 44 2.54 26.32 -2.00
N PHE A 45 1.74 26.08 -0.96
CA PHE A 45 0.29 26.36 -1.01
C PHE A 45 0.01 27.83 -1.35
N PHE A 46 0.67 28.77 -0.68
CA PHE A 46 0.45 30.20 -0.91
C PHE A 46 1.08 30.65 -2.22
N GLU A 47 2.27 30.14 -2.56
CA GLU A 47 2.91 30.34 -3.86
C GLU A 47 1.96 30.00 -5.02
N SER A 48 1.25 28.87 -4.91
CA SER A 48 0.32 28.41 -5.94
C SER A 48 -0.85 29.38 -6.17
N LEU A 49 -1.24 30.14 -5.15
CA LEU A 49 -2.31 31.12 -5.17
C LEU A 49 -1.81 32.54 -5.50
N GLN A 50 -0.52 32.73 -5.73
CA GLN A 50 0.09 34.06 -5.87
C GLN A 50 -0.58 34.89 -6.96
N THR A 51 -0.75 34.31 -8.16
CA THR A 51 -1.35 35.01 -9.32
C THR A 51 -2.77 35.46 -9.02
N GLU A 52 -3.55 34.60 -8.38
CA GLU A 52 -4.92 34.88 -7.99
C GLU A 52 -4.88 36.00 -6.97
N LEU A 53 -4.24 35.80 -5.82
CA LEU A 53 -4.20 36.75 -4.70
C LEU A 53 -3.66 38.15 -5.08
N GLN A 54 -2.75 38.25 -6.06
CA GLN A 54 -2.21 39.51 -6.59
C GLN A 54 -3.11 40.21 -7.61
N SER A 55 -4.02 39.50 -8.28
CA SER A 55 -4.89 40.09 -9.32
C SER A 55 -5.77 41.22 -8.75
N ASN A 56 -6.13 42.23 -9.52
CA ASN A 56 -7.04 43.28 -9.01
C ASN A 56 -8.52 42.86 -9.00
N GLU A 57 -8.81 41.62 -9.42
CA GLU A 57 -10.17 41.11 -9.45
C GLU A 57 -10.61 40.62 -8.06
N PRO A 58 -11.86 40.91 -7.67
CA PRO A 58 -12.41 40.40 -6.41
C PRO A 58 -12.76 38.90 -6.55
N PHE A 59 -12.30 38.05 -5.63
CA PHE A 59 -12.65 36.62 -5.60
C PHE A 59 -14.04 36.33 -5.02
N GLY A 60 -14.91 37.34 -4.89
CA GLY A 60 -16.19 37.23 -4.17
C GLY A 60 -16.06 37.62 -2.69
N SER A 61 -16.60 36.81 -1.77
CA SER A 61 -16.64 37.13 -0.33
C SER A 61 -15.42 36.64 0.45
N HIS A 62 -14.91 35.44 0.16
CA HIS A 62 -13.71 34.81 0.72
C HIS A 62 -13.40 33.52 -0.05
N LEU A 63 -12.16 33.06 0.01
CA LEU A 63 -11.72 31.73 -0.41
C LEU A 63 -11.56 30.87 0.84
N ALA A 64 -12.06 29.64 0.82
CA ALA A 64 -11.93 28.70 1.94
C ALA A 64 -11.36 27.37 1.43
N PHE A 65 -10.25 26.96 2.02
CA PHE A 65 -9.52 25.74 1.69
C PHE A 65 -9.46 24.87 2.94
N PRO A 66 -10.27 23.81 3.03
CA PRO A 66 -10.23 22.89 4.16
C PRO A 66 -9.02 21.95 4.06
N CYS A 67 -8.51 21.50 5.21
CA CYS A 67 -7.51 20.43 5.33
C CYS A 67 -6.19 20.69 4.58
N VAL A 68 -5.68 21.92 4.64
CA VAL A 68 -4.37 22.27 4.07
C VAL A 68 -3.28 21.86 5.05
N GLN A 69 -2.42 20.93 4.64
CA GLN A 69 -1.19 20.62 5.37
C GLN A 69 -0.17 21.73 5.13
N LEU A 70 0.25 22.39 6.20
CA LEU A 70 1.23 23.47 6.19
C LEU A 70 2.45 23.03 7.00
N ASP A 71 3.62 23.08 6.39
CA ASP A 71 4.91 22.99 7.08
C ASP A 71 5.63 24.35 6.99
N ILE A 72 5.67 25.07 8.11
CA ILE A 72 6.29 26.39 8.18
C ILE A 72 7.33 26.37 9.30
N HIS A 73 8.59 26.64 8.93
CA HIS A 73 9.75 26.63 9.83
C HIS A 73 9.93 25.30 10.61
N GLY A 74 9.60 24.16 9.98
CA GLY A 74 9.74 22.83 10.58
C GLY A 74 8.66 22.47 11.59
N LYS A 75 7.56 23.25 11.62
CA LYS A 75 6.34 22.90 12.34
C LYS A 75 5.29 22.50 11.31
N GLU A 76 4.78 21.28 11.44
CA GLU A 76 3.67 20.78 10.63
C GLU A 76 2.33 21.00 11.35
N ALA A 77 1.31 21.46 10.62
CA ALA A 77 -0.07 21.49 11.09
C ALA A 77 -1.04 21.33 9.92
N ILE A 78 -2.20 20.72 10.19
CA ILE A 78 -3.31 20.61 9.23
C ILE A 78 -4.33 21.70 9.57
N CYS A 79 -4.43 22.69 8.70
CA CYS A 79 -5.25 23.88 8.91
C CYS A 79 -6.35 24.02 7.86
N ASP A 80 -7.52 24.52 8.27
CA ASP A 80 -8.42 25.13 7.31
C ASP A 80 -7.98 26.58 7.09
N VAL A 81 -7.77 26.95 5.82
CA VAL A 81 -7.28 28.27 5.43
C VAL A 81 -8.41 29.06 4.80
N THR A 82 -8.79 30.18 5.41
CA THR A 82 -9.73 31.13 4.83
C THR A 82 -9.01 32.40 4.45
N ILE A 83 -9.07 32.80 3.20
CA ILE A 83 -8.45 34.02 2.67
C ILE A 83 -9.54 34.99 2.24
N LYS A 84 -9.55 36.17 2.84
CA LYS A 84 -10.40 37.28 2.47
C LYS A 84 -9.54 38.40 1.88
N LYS A 85 -9.99 38.94 0.76
CA LYS A 85 -9.35 40.09 0.13
C LYS A 85 -10.06 41.37 0.52
N GLU A 86 -9.31 42.28 1.12
CA GLU A 86 -9.73 43.66 1.39
C GLU A 86 -9.00 44.60 0.43
N ARG A 87 -9.40 45.88 0.41
CA ARG A 87 -8.90 46.85 -0.59
C ARG A 87 -7.36 47.00 -0.59
N ASP A 88 -6.76 46.96 0.59
CA ASP A 88 -5.32 47.26 0.77
C ASP A 88 -4.52 46.10 1.38
N PHE A 89 -5.19 45.02 1.79
CA PHE A 89 -4.57 43.87 2.46
C PHE A 89 -5.36 42.57 2.24
N LEU A 90 -4.69 41.45 2.47
CA LEU A 90 -5.27 40.12 2.55
C LEU A 90 -5.39 39.75 4.03
N ALA A 91 -6.57 39.28 4.44
CA ALA A 91 -6.80 38.69 5.75
C ALA A 91 -6.86 37.17 5.60
N ILE A 92 -5.94 36.48 6.24
CA ILE A 92 -5.83 35.02 6.21
C ILE A 92 -6.12 34.50 7.62
N LEU A 93 -7.04 33.56 7.71
CA LEU A 93 -7.39 32.86 8.93
C LEU A 93 -6.97 31.40 8.77
N LEU A 94 -6.17 30.92 9.70
CA LEU A 94 -5.76 29.52 9.81
C LEU A 94 -6.48 28.91 11.02
N PHE A 95 -7.24 27.85 10.81
CA PHE A 95 -7.89 27.09 11.88
C PHE A 95 -7.19 25.74 12.05
N ASP A 96 -6.54 25.51 13.19
CA ASP A 96 -5.90 24.24 13.51
C ASP A 96 -6.95 23.18 13.86
N TYR A 97 -7.19 22.31 12.88
CA TYR A 97 -8.03 21.12 13.02
C TYR A 97 -7.21 19.83 13.04
N SER A 98 -5.90 19.89 13.28
CA SER A 98 -5.00 18.73 13.24
C SER A 98 -5.55 17.57 14.09
N GLN A 99 -5.99 17.85 15.33
CA GLN A 99 -6.61 16.83 16.21
C GLN A 99 -7.92 16.23 15.68
N HIS A 100 -8.73 17.00 14.95
CA HIS A 100 -9.99 16.50 14.41
C HIS A 100 -9.74 15.60 13.19
N TYR A 101 -8.78 15.99 12.35
CA TYR A 101 -8.38 15.21 11.18
C TYR A 101 -7.56 13.98 11.54
N GLU A 102 -6.71 14.03 12.57
CA GLU A 102 -5.96 12.87 13.09
C GLU A 102 -6.89 11.72 13.46
N HIS A 103 -7.94 11.97 14.26
CA HIS A 103 -8.88 10.92 14.64
C HIS A 103 -9.68 10.34 13.47
N LEU A 104 -10.09 11.18 12.50
CA LEU A 104 -10.79 10.71 11.31
C LEU A 104 -9.85 9.91 10.39
N HIS A 105 -8.60 10.33 10.30
CA HIS A 105 -7.58 9.65 9.51
C HIS A 105 -7.24 8.29 10.12
N GLU A 106 -7.04 8.22 11.44
CA GLU A 106 -6.80 6.97 12.17
C GLU A 106 -7.93 5.97 11.99
N ALA A 107 -9.19 6.41 12.16
CA ALA A 107 -10.35 5.54 11.96
C ALA A 107 -10.46 5.04 10.51
N ALA A 108 -10.16 5.90 9.52
CA ALA A 108 -10.15 5.51 8.11
C ALA A 108 -9.00 4.54 7.79
N LEU A 109 -7.81 4.74 8.38
CA LEU A 109 -6.67 3.84 8.26
C LEU A 109 -6.97 2.48 8.88
N GLU A 110 -7.53 2.44 10.09
CA GLU A 110 -7.92 1.21 10.77
C GLU A 110 -8.92 0.42 9.92
N LYS A 111 -9.98 1.08 9.44
CA LYS A 111 -10.96 0.44 8.55
C LYS A 111 -10.33 -0.12 7.27
N LYS A 112 -9.44 0.65 6.63
CA LYS A 112 -8.73 0.22 5.41
C LYS A 112 -7.82 -0.97 5.70
N SER A 113 -7.12 -0.94 6.83
CA SER A 113 -6.21 -2.02 7.24
C SER A 113 -6.98 -3.32 7.54
N ALA A 114 -8.14 -3.22 8.18
CA ALA A 114 -9.01 -4.35 8.44
C ALA A 114 -9.52 -4.99 7.15
N LEU A 115 -9.96 -4.17 6.19
CA LEU A 115 -10.39 -4.66 4.87
C LEU A 115 -9.28 -5.38 4.10
N LEU A 116 -8.05 -4.86 4.15
CA LEU A 116 -6.90 -5.50 3.50
C LEU A 116 -6.57 -6.86 4.13
N LEU A 117 -6.63 -6.95 5.47
CA LEU A 117 -6.42 -8.20 6.19
C LEU A 117 -7.48 -9.25 5.85
N GLU A 118 -8.74 -8.83 5.72
CA GLU A 118 -9.83 -9.71 5.29
C GLU A 118 -9.59 -10.25 3.87
N GLN A 119 -9.21 -9.37 2.93
CA GLN A 119 -8.89 -9.77 1.56
C GLN A 119 -7.68 -10.71 1.49
N GLU A 120 -6.63 -10.45 2.27
CA GLU A 120 -5.46 -11.34 2.35
C GLU A 120 -5.85 -12.72 2.88
N PHE A 121 -6.71 -12.76 3.91
CA PHE A 121 -7.20 -14.00 4.48
C PHE A 121 -8.03 -14.81 3.47
N ASP A 122 -8.94 -14.16 2.76
CA ASP A 122 -9.77 -14.80 1.74
C ASP A 122 -8.93 -15.35 0.59
N LEU A 123 -7.96 -14.58 0.09
CA LEU A 123 -7.03 -15.05 -0.96
C LEU A 123 -6.21 -16.25 -0.51
N LYS A 124 -5.69 -16.24 0.73
CA LYS A 124 -4.97 -17.40 1.28
C LYS A 124 -5.86 -18.63 1.39
N ARG A 125 -7.12 -18.45 1.79
CA ARG A 125 -8.09 -19.54 1.88
C ARG A 125 -8.39 -20.11 0.49
N GLU A 126 -8.70 -19.26 -0.47
CA GLU A 126 -8.97 -19.67 -1.86
C GLU A 126 -7.78 -20.45 -2.44
N HIS A 127 -6.56 -19.93 -2.28
CA HIS A 127 -5.34 -20.63 -2.71
C HIS A 127 -5.17 -22.00 -2.04
N LEU A 128 -5.47 -22.12 -0.74
CA LEU A 128 -5.44 -23.40 -0.04
C LEU A 128 -6.51 -24.38 -0.54
N GLU A 129 -7.70 -23.88 -0.87
CA GLU A 129 -8.79 -24.69 -1.44
C GLU A 129 -8.43 -25.17 -2.85
N GLU A 130 -7.91 -24.30 -3.71
CA GLU A 130 -7.43 -24.67 -5.04
C GLU A 130 -6.30 -25.70 -4.97
N LYS A 131 -5.32 -25.51 -4.07
CA LYS A 131 -4.22 -26.46 -3.86
C LYS A 131 -4.76 -27.83 -3.45
N LYS A 132 -5.75 -27.87 -2.54
CA LYS A 132 -6.39 -29.13 -2.13
C LYS A 132 -7.15 -29.78 -3.29
N ALA A 133 -7.95 -29.03 -4.03
CA ALA A 133 -8.70 -29.53 -5.18
C ALA A 133 -7.75 -30.09 -6.26
N TYR A 134 -6.65 -29.40 -6.53
CA TYR A 134 -5.62 -29.87 -7.45
C TYR A 134 -4.96 -31.17 -6.98
N LEU A 135 -4.61 -31.28 -5.70
CA LEU A 135 -4.06 -32.51 -5.13
C LEU A 135 -5.05 -33.68 -5.21
N GLU A 136 -6.33 -33.44 -4.92
CA GLU A 136 -7.38 -34.45 -5.07
C GLU A 136 -7.52 -34.90 -6.53
N PHE A 137 -7.54 -33.96 -7.48
CA PHE A 137 -7.54 -34.27 -8.91
C PHE A 137 -6.34 -35.12 -9.32
N MET A 138 -5.14 -34.78 -8.84
CA MET A 138 -3.92 -35.54 -9.12
C MET A 138 -3.97 -36.94 -8.52
N LYS A 139 -4.49 -37.11 -7.30
CA LYS A 139 -4.69 -38.44 -6.67
C LYS A 139 -5.65 -39.32 -7.47
N GLN A 140 -6.73 -38.75 -8.01
CA GLN A 140 -7.66 -39.50 -8.85
C GLN A 140 -7.00 -39.96 -10.16
N ARG A 141 -6.08 -39.16 -10.70
CA ARG A 141 -5.41 -39.45 -11.98
C ARG A 141 -4.20 -40.37 -11.85
N ILE A 142 -3.45 -40.26 -10.76
CA ILE A 142 -2.41 -41.22 -10.35
C ILE A 142 -3.11 -42.31 -9.54
N ASP A 143 -3.93 -43.10 -10.23
CA ASP A 143 -4.59 -44.22 -9.60
C ASP A 143 -3.58 -45.37 -9.35
N ASN A 144 -4.01 -46.33 -8.53
CA ASN A 144 -3.19 -47.51 -8.25
C ASN A 144 -2.81 -48.28 -9.53
N LYS A 145 -3.59 -48.15 -10.60
CA LYS A 145 -3.32 -48.81 -11.88
C LYS A 145 -2.07 -48.22 -12.54
N MET A 146 -1.91 -46.90 -12.56
CA MET A 146 -0.73 -46.26 -13.14
C MET A 146 0.56 -46.63 -12.37
N ILE A 147 0.48 -46.73 -11.03
CA ILE A 147 1.62 -47.19 -10.20
C ILE A 147 1.98 -48.64 -10.52
N LEU A 148 0.99 -49.53 -10.62
CA LEU A 148 1.22 -50.94 -10.97
C LEU A 148 1.81 -51.11 -12.37
N GLU A 149 1.39 -50.29 -13.34
CA GLU A 149 1.97 -50.28 -14.69
C GLU A 149 3.44 -49.86 -14.67
N ILE A 150 3.79 -48.84 -13.87
CA ILE A 150 5.19 -48.40 -13.69
C ILE A 150 6.04 -49.49 -13.02
N GLU A 151 5.54 -50.13 -11.96
CA GLU A 151 6.22 -51.25 -11.31
C GLU A 151 6.48 -52.41 -12.29
N GLN A 152 5.52 -52.67 -13.18
CA GLN A 152 5.68 -53.69 -14.22
C GLN A 152 6.74 -53.29 -15.25
N ILE A 153 6.82 -52.01 -15.65
CA ILE A 153 7.88 -51.51 -16.52
C ILE A 153 9.25 -51.68 -15.87
N ILE A 154 9.39 -51.36 -14.57
CA ILE A 154 10.64 -51.55 -13.83
C ILE A 154 11.04 -53.03 -13.80
N LYS A 155 10.10 -53.95 -13.52
CA LYS A 155 10.36 -55.40 -13.58
C LYS A 155 10.82 -55.84 -14.96
N ASN A 156 10.22 -55.31 -16.03
CA ASN A 156 10.60 -55.63 -17.40
C ASN A 156 12.01 -55.10 -17.72
N ILE A 157 12.35 -53.88 -17.29
CA ILE A 157 13.70 -53.30 -17.43
C ILE A 157 14.73 -54.20 -16.73
N HIS A 158 14.45 -54.63 -15.49
CA HIS A 158 15.32 -55.56 -14.77
C HIS A 158 15.49 -56.90 -15.49
N ALA A 159 14.43 -57.45 -16.08
CA ALA A 159 14.51 -58.67 -16.86
C ALA A 159 15.36 -58.49 -18.13
N ILE A 160 15.25 -57.34 -18.81
CA ILE A 160 16.05 -56.99 -20.00
C ILE A 160 17.54 -56.82 -19.63
N LYS A 161 17.85 -56.24 -18.46
CA LYS A 161 19.24 -56.12 -17.96
C LYS A 161 19.94 -57.46 -17.75
N LEU A 162 19.19 -58.54 -17.53
CA LEU A 162 19.76 -59.89 -17.38
C LEU A 162 20.11 -60.54 -18.72
N ALA A 163 19.71 -59.94 -19.85
CA ALA A 163 20.12 -60.38 -21.19
C ALA A 163 21.50 -59.82 -21.56
N GLN A 164 22.18 -60.45 -22.52
CA GLN A 164 23.40 -59.88 -23.11
C GLN A 164 23.04 -58.67 -23.98
N LEU A 165 23.16 -57.47 -23.39
CA LEU A 165 22.91 -56.20 -24.06
C LEU A 165 24.19 -55.63 -24.67
N THR A 166 24.04 -54.89 -25.76
CA THR A 166 25.12 -54.05 -26.29
C THR A 166 25.33 -52.80 -25.41
N PRO A 167 26.51 -52.17 -25.44
CA PRO A 167 26.78 -50.95 -24.65
C PRO A 167 25.79 -49.81 -24.92
N GLU A 168 25.35 -49.64 -26.17
CA GLU A 168 24.36 -48.61 -26.56
C GLU A 168 22.97 -48.91 -25.99
N GLN A 169 22.52 -50.18 -26.05
CA GLN A 169 21.26 -50.60 -25.45
C GLN A 169 21.28 -50.44 -23.93
N GLN A 170 22.44 -50.68 -23.30
CA GLN A 170 22.59 -50.51 -21.86
C GLN A 170 22.49 -49.04 -21.44
N SER A 171 23.11 -48.13 -22.19
CA SER A 171 23.01 -46.68 -21.95
C SER A 171 21.57 -46.17 -22.07
N ILE A 172 20.84 -46.60 -23.11
CA ILE A 172 19.43 -46.22 -23.31
C ILE A 172 18.57 -46.78 -22.17
N LEU A 173 18.83 -48.01 -21.74
CA LEU A 173 18.07 -48.66 -20.68
C LEU A 173 18.28 -47.98 -19.32
N GLU A 174 19.49 -47.50 -19.03
CA GLU A 174 19.81 -46.71 -17.83
C GLU A 174 19.09 -45.36 -17.81
N GLU A 175 18.99 -44.67 -18.95
CA GLU A 175 18.20 -43.42 -19.06
C GLU A 175 16.71 -43.66 -18.83
N ILE A 176 16.15 -44.72 -19.43
CA ILE A 176 14.76 -45.10 -19.25
C ILE A 176 14.48 -45.45 -17.78
N GLU A 177 15.34 -46.26 -17.16
CA GLU A 177 15.20 -46.64 -15.75
C GLU A 177 15.24 -45.42 -14.82
N LYS A 178 16.16 -44.48 -15.06
CA LYS A 178 16.23 -43.22 -14.29
C LYS A 178 14.96 -42.39 -14.44
N SER A 179 14.44 -42.27 -15.65
CA SER A 179 13.21 -41.53 -15.94
C SER A 179 11.99 -42.16 -15.27
N VAL A 180 11.81 -43.48 -15.44
CA VAL A 180 10.71 -44.25 -14.87
C VAL A 180 10.78 -44.27 -13.33
N GLY A 181 11.97 -44.43 -12.75
CA GLY A 181 12.18 -44.37 -11.29
C GLY A 181 11.83 -43.00 -10.71
N THR A 182 12.20 -41.91 -11.38
CA THR A 182 11.82 -40.55 -10.98
C THR A 182 10.30 -40.37 -11.00
N PHE A 183 9.64 -40.86 -12.05
CA PHE A 183 8.19 -40.79 -12.18
C PHE A 183 7.47 -41.63 -11.13
N HIS A 184 7.98 -42.83 -10.81
CA HIS A 184 7.47 -43.69 -9.76
C HIS A 184 7.54 -43.02 -8.38
N LEU A 185 8.68 -42.42 -8.04
CA LEU A 185 8.86 -41.69 -6.78
C LEU A 185 7.90 -40.51 -6.67
N LYS A 186 7.76 -39.72 -7.74
CA LYS A 186 6.80 -38.60 -7.79
C LYS A 186 5.36 -39.08 -7.61
N ALA A 187 4.99 -40.18 -8.26
CA ALA A 187 3.66 -40.79 -8.12
C ALA A 187 3.36 -41.25 -6.68
N ILE A 188 4.34 -41.85 -6.01
CA ILE A 188 4.22 -42.27 -4.60
C ILE A 188 4.12 -41.06 -3.66
N GLN A 189 4.91 -40.01 -3.89
CA GLN A 189 4.88 -38.79 -3.08
C GLN A 189 3.50 -38.10 -3.15
N ILE A 190 2.93 -37.96 -4.36
CA ILE A 190 1.59 -37.39 -4.58
C ILE A 190 0.51 -38.22 -3.86
N ARG A 191 0.63 -39.56 -3.91
CA ARG A 191 -0.33 -40.45 -3.25
C ARG A 191 -0.28 -40.35 -1.72
N ASN A 192 0.93 -40.27 -1.16
CA ASN A 192 1.17 -40.37 0.28
C ASN A 192 1.20 -39.01 1.01
N GLU A 193 0.86 -37.90 0.36
CA GLU A 193 0.87 -36.55 0.95
C GLU A 193 2.24 -36.10 1.49
N LEU A 194 3.32 -36.67 0.97
CA LEU A 194 4.68 -36.23 1.30
C LEU A 194 4.94 -34.93 0.55
N ASP A 195 5.45 -33.90 1.25
CA ASP A 195 5.70 -32.54 0.73
C ASP A 195 6.17 -32.56 -0.72
N PHE A 196 5.24 -32.21 -1.62
CA PHE A 196 5.51 -32.10 -3.04
C PHE A 196 5.88 -30.65 -3.30
N ASN A 197 7.18 -30.39 -3.43
CA ASN A 197 7.65 -29.07 -3.79
C ASN A 197 7.45 -28.89 -5.30
N PHE A 198 6.49 -28.07 -5.70
CA PHE A 198 6.23 -27.80 -7.12
C PHE A 198 7.34 -26.96 -7.77
N ASP A 199 8.20 -26.34 -6.96
CA ASP A 199 9.27 -25.43 -7.40
C ASP A 199 10.65 -26.12 -7.57
N SER A 200 10.71 -27.46 -7.56
CA SER A 200 11.96 -28.24 -7.70
C SER A 200 12.00 -29.19 -8.89
#